data_AF-X1GRR9-F1
#
_entry.id   AF-X1GRR9-F1
#
_cell.length_a   1.000
_cell.length_b   1.000
_cell.length_c   1.000
_cell.angle_alpha   90.00
_cell.angle_beta   90.00
_cell.angle_gamma   90.00
#
_symmetry.space_group_name_H-M   'P 1'
#
loop_
_entity.id
_entity.type
_entity.pdbx_description
1 polymer ?
#
loop_
_entity_poly.entity_id
_entity_poly.type
_entity_poly.pdbx_seq_one_letter_code
_entity_poly.pdbx_strand_id
1 'polypeptide(L)'
;LHWLKEKYGNVPINFGNNIAVEMPHTRLVVGMKPETLEDLETAMEWVHFTITHLLASGHTGQESSHLDYEAKSFLAGLADSVGMEISDAVQIAAYGFPAGDPDVPIVELGMGTMDVENKATILMIGHNVAPGVELVDYMRERNLEEKLDVGAICCTALDLTRYYSGAKIVGSLSRQMHFIRSGLADVVMVDEQCVNLRCFEQAQLVGAPFIATNEKNMGGLTNRTNDPAEEIIDDLVSGKQLGVLILDPIKAGKVAVETAVKIRPIRKNRSAVPDEEGCIQMAYNCNGCGNCQRNCPNDLPIVEGVNLAKDGDFSVLERVFDDCLDCGRCEADCMKNVSPLTLIMHAGRDKIRNEKFN
;
A
#
# COMPACT_ATOMS: atom_id res chain seq x y z
N LEU A 1 15.19 7.97 -7.41
CA LEU A 1 16.47 8.63 -7.82
C LEU A 1 16.45 10.14 -7.58
N HIS A 2 15.66 10.94 -8.33
CA HIS A 2 15.72 12.41 -8.24
C HIS A 2 15.47 12.97 -6.83
N TRP A 3 14.43 12.50 -6.13
CA TRP A 3 14.15 12.87 -4.74
C TRP A 3 15.36 12.68 -3.81
N LEU A 4 16.04 11.53 -3.95
CA LEU A 4 17.20 11.20 -3.12
C LEU A 4 18.40 12.06 -3.46
N LYS A 5 18.63 12.36 -4.75
CA LYS A 5 19.68 13.30 -5.17
C LYS A 5 19.41 14.71 -4.67
N GLU A 6 18.16 15.17 -4.72
CA GLU A 6 17.77 16.49 -4.19
C GLU A 6 17.99 16.58 -2.68
N LYS A 7 17.60 15.55 -1.93
CA LYS A 7 17.69 15.53 -0.47
C LYS A 7 19.12 15.27 0.05
N TYR A 8 19.86 14.35 -0.56
CA TYR A 8 21.14 13.85 -0.05
C TYR A 8 22.36 14.15 -0.94
N GLY A 9 22.15 14.74 -2.12
CA GLY A 9 23.22 15.00 -3.08
C GLY A 9 23.65 13.76 -3.85
N ASN A 10 24.86 13.78 -4.43
CA ASN A 10 25.40 12.65 -5.17
C ASN A 10 26.05 11.63 -4.22
N VAL A 11 25.22 10.71 -3.70
CA VAL A 11 25.65 9.65 -2.76
C VAL A 11 26.38 8.51 -3.51
N PRO A 12 27.46 7.94 -2.95
CA PRO A 12 28.12 6.78 -3.54
C PRO A 12 27.25 5.51 -3.45
N ILE A 13 27.29 4.68 -4.49
CA ILE A 13 26.72 3.33 -4.46
C ILE A 13 27.68 2.42 -3.71
N ASN A 14 27.39 2.17 -2.44
CA ASN A 14 28.24 1.35 -1.57
C ASN A 14 27.39 0.33 -0.80
N PHE A 15 27.54 -0.95 -1.17
CA PHE A 15 26.84 -2.06 -0.51
C PHE A 15 27.74 -2.81 0.50
N GLY A 16 28.86 -2.21 0.90
CA GLY A 16 29.83 -2.80 1.81
C GLY A 16 30.87 -3.70 1.09
N ASN A 17 31.77 -4.28 1.90
CA ASN A 17 32.96 -4.98 1.38
C ASN A 17 32.71 -6.43 0.96
N ASN A 18 31.53 -6.97 1.24
CA ASN A 18 31.21 -8.38 0.99
C ASN A 18 30.59 -8.63 -0.40
N ILE A 19 30.36 -7.57 -1.19
CA ILE A 19 29.76 -7.66 -2.52
C ILE A 19 30.84 -7.42 -3.57
N ALA A 20 31.21 -8.47 -4.29
CA ALA A 20 32.25 -8.43 -5.31
C ALA A 20 31.76 -7.89 -6.67
N VAL A 21 30.46 -8.00 -6.94
CA VAL A 21 29.81 -7.51 -8.16
C VAL A 21 28.56 -6.75 -7.75
N GLU A 22 28.71 -5.44 -7.64
CA GLU A 22 27.64 -4.47 -7.53
C GLU A 22 26.92 -4.29 -8.88
N MET A 23 25.62 -3.98 -8.83
CA MET A 23 24.80 -3.60 -9.99
C MET A 23 24.95 -4.54 -11.23
N PRO A 24 24.87 -5.88 -11.06
CA PRO A 24 25.10 -6.84 -12.15
C PRO A 24 24.20 -6.63 -13.38
N HIS A 25 22.93 -6.25 -13.23
CA HIS A 25 22.03 -6.02 -14.36
C HIS A 25 22.45 -4.79 -15.16
N THR A 26 22.71 -3.67 -14.48
CA THR A 26 23.19 -2.44 -15.11
C THR A 26 24.53 -2.67 -15.80
N ARG A 27 25.48 -3.35 -15.14
CA ARG A 27 26.79 -3.67 -15.72
C ARG A 27 26.71 -4.55 -16.95
N LEU A 28 25.82 -5.55 -16.95
CA LEU A 28 25.68 -6.49 -18.06
C LEU A 28 24.91 -5.87 -19.23
N VAL A 29 23.78 -5.23 -18.97
CA VAL A 29 22.82 -4.80 -19.99
C VAL A 29 23.19 -3.43 -20.57
N VAL A 30 23.54 -2.48 -19.69
CA VAL A 30 23.90 -1.12 -20.10
C VAL A 30 25.41 -1.02 -20.42
N GLY A 31 26.22 -1.92 -19.86
CA GLY A 31 27.67 -1.95 -20.10
C GLY A 31 28.44 -0.91 -19.28
N MET A 32 27.89 -0.44 -18.16
CA MET A 32 28.51 0.56 -17.31
C MET A 32 28.60 0.13 -15.85
N LYS A 33 29.65 0.59 -15.15
CA LYS A 33 29.83 0.37 -13.71
C LYS A 33 29.48 1.68 -12.98
N PRO A 34 28.26 1.84 -12.46
CA PRO A 34 27.89 3.04 -11.71
C PRO A 34 28.57 3.04 -10.34
N GLU A 35 29.06 4.22 -9.92
CA GLU A 35 29.71 4.40 -8.62
C GLU A 35 28.95 5.38 -7.72
N THR A 36 28.06 6.18 -8.30
CA THR A 36 27.27 7.21 -7.61
C THR A 36 25.82 7.25 -8.10
N LEU A 37 24.94 7.96 -7.36
CA LEU A 37 23.56 8.18 -7.78
C LEU A 37 23.46 8.88 -9.14
N GLU A 38 24.39 9.79 -9.45
CA GLU A 38 24.43 10.49 -10.73
C GLU A 38 24.71 9.56 -11.91
N ASP A 39 25.58 8.56 -11.75
CA ASP A 39 25.84 7.57 -12.79
C ASP A 39 24.59 6.75 -13.15
N LEU A 40 23.69 6.55 -12.19
CA LEU A 40 22.45 5.81 -12.41
C LEU A 40 21.44 6.56 -13.30
N GLU A 41 21.62 7.87 -13.52
CA GLU A 41 20.78 8.62 -14.46
C GLU A 41 20.99 8.12 -15.90
N THR A 42 22.23 7.83 -16.29
CA THR A 42 22.53 7.27 -17.63
C THR A 42 21.87 5.90 -17.83
N ALA A 43 21.92 5.03 -16.81
CA ALA A 43 21.24 3.74 -16.87
C ALA A 43 19.71 3.89 -16.92
N MET A 44 19.16 4.84 -16.17
CA MET A 44 17.73 5.14 -16.18
C MET A 44 17.25 5.74 -17.51
N GLU A 45 18.07 6.57 -18.17
CA GLU A 45 17.82 7.07 -19.52
C GLU A 45 17.67 5.93 -20.53
N TRP A 46 18.53 4.90 -20.44
CA TRP A 46 18.41 3.70 -21.27
C TRP A 46 17.10 2.95 -21.02
N VAL A 47 16.69 2.80 -19.75
CA VAL A 47 15.41 2.17 -19.38
C VAL A 47 14.23 2.96 -19.98
N HIS A 48 14.18 4.27 -19.76
CA HIS A 48 13.12 5.14 -20.28
C HIS A 48 13.05 5.13 -21.80
N PHE A 49 14.19 5.22 -22.48
CA PHE A 49 14.27 5.14 -23.93
C PHE A 49 13.69 3.81 -24.44
N THR A 50 14.16 2.70 -23.87
CA THR A 50 13.74 1.34 -24.24
C THR A 50 12.23 1.14 -24.04
N ILE A 51 11.69 1.49 -22.86
CA ILE A 51 10.26 1.34 -22.56
C ILE A 51 9.41 2.23 -23.48
N THR A 52 9.86 3.44 -23.81
CA THR A 52 9.14 4.33 -24.73
C THR A 52 9.01 3.71 -26.13
N HIS A 53 10.08 3.10 -26.64
CA HIS A 53 10.06 2.40 -27.93
C HIS A 53 9.20 1.13 -27.91
N LEU A 54 9.26 0.36 -26.81
CA LEU A 54 8.43 -0.83 -26.64
C LEU A 54 6.95 -0.46 -26.57
N LEU A 55 6.59 0.61 -25.85
CA LEU A 55 5.23 1.13 -25.82
C LEU A 55 4.76 1.56 -27.22
N ALA A 56 5.61 2.27 -27.97
CA ALA A 56 5.31 2.67 -29.33
C ALA A 56 5.09 1.48 -30.29
N SER A 57 5.72 0.34 -30.02
CA SER A 57 5.53 -0.90 -30.79
C SER A 57 4.18 -1.58 -30.53
N GLY A 58 3.51 -1.27 -29.41
CA GLY A 58 2.17 -1.77 -29.09
C GLY A 58 1.03 -1.03 -29.78
N HIS A 59 1.32 0.03 -30.53
CA HIS A 59 0.29 0.77 -31.27
C HIS A 59 -0.23 -0.04 -32.46
N THR A 60 -1.50 0.18 -32.84
CA THR A 60 -2.08 -0.41 -34.05
C THR A 60 -1.23 -0.09 -35.29
N GLY A 61 -0.90 -1.12 -36.09
CA GLY A 61 -0.16 -0.99 -37.34
C GLY A 61 1.37 -1.05 -37.23
N GLN A 62 1.91 -1.51 -36.10
CA GLN A 62 3.35 -1.61 -35.84
C GLN A 62 3.86 -3.04 -36.08
N GLU A 63 4.18 -3.78 -35.02
CA GLU A 63 4.65 -5.16 -35.13
C GLU A 63 3.49 -6.09 -35.51
N SER A 64 3.77 -7.06 -36.39
CA SER A 64 2.80 -8.02 -36.93
C SER A 64 3.20 -9.48 -36.72
N SER A 65 4.44 -9.73 -36.29
CA SER A 65 4.99 -11.04 -35.99
C SER A 65 4.90 -11.32 -34.49
N HIS A 66 4.27 -12.43 -34.10
CA HIS A 66 4.21 -12.82 -32.68
C HIS A 66 5.60 -13.13 -32.11
N LEU A 67 6.51 -13.67 -32.94
CA LEU A 67 7.89 -13.95 -32.54
C LEU A 67 8.67 -12.66 -32.25
N ASP A 68 8.43 -11.62 -33.04
CA ASP A 68 9.07 -10.32 -32.79
C ASP A 68 8.44 -9.57 -31.61
N TYR A 69 7.17 -9.85 -31.27
CA TYR A 69 6.58 -9.44 -29.99
C TYR A 69 7.20 -10.18 -28.81
N GLU A 70 7.42 -11.49 -28.92
CA GLU A 70 8.11 -12.28 -27.89
C GLU A 70 9.56 -11.78 -27.69
N ALA A 71 10.28 -11.45 -28.76
CA ALA A 71 11.60 -10.86 -28.65
C ALA A 71 11.57 -9.48 -27.95
N LYS A 72 10.57 -8.64 -28.26
CA LYS A 72 10.36 -7.35 -27.60
C LYS A 72 9.98 -7.50 -26.12
N SER A 73 9.22 -8.53 -25.75
CA SER A 73 8.90 -8.78 -24.35
C SER A 73 10.14 -9.22 -23.54
N PHE A 74 11.08 -9.96 -24.14
CA PHE A 74 12.38 -10.22 -23.52
C PHE A 74 13.19 -8.93 -23.31
N LEU A 75 13.19 -8.01 -24.28
CA LEU A 75 13.82 -6.71 -24.10
C LEU A 75 13.15 -5.88 -23.00
N ALA A 76 11.83 -5.94 -22.87
CA ALA A 76 11.10 -5.33 -21.77
C ALA A 76 11.56 -5.89 -20.41
N GLY A 77 11.76 -7.21 -20.32
CA GLY A 77 12.28 -7.85 -19.10
C GLY A 77 13.70 -7.42 -18.72
N LEU A 78 14.56 -7.11 -19.71
CA LEU A 78 15.87 -6.51 -19.44
C LEU A 78 15.74 -5.10 -18.87
N ALA A 79 14.86 -4.28 -19.45
CA ALA A 79 14.59 -2.93 -18.95
C ALA A 79 14.00 -2.93 -17.54
N ASP A 80 13.08 -3.86 -17.26
CA ASP A 80 12.50 -4.09 -15.93
C ASP A 80 13.58 -4.44 -14.89
N SER A 81 14.46 -5.41 -15.22
CA SER A 81 15.55 -5.82 -14.32
C SER A 81 16.51 -4.67 -13.98
N VAL A 82 16.90 -3.86 -14.98
CA VAL A 82 17.75 -2.69 -14.77
C VAL A 82 17.02 -1.63 -13.95
N GLY A 83 15.74 -1.35 -14.25
CA GLY A 83 14.92 -0.39 -13.51
C GLY A 83 14.73 -0.76 -12.05
N MET A 84 14.46 -2.04 -11.75
CA MET A 84 14.36 -2.56 -10.38
C MET A 84 15.69 -2.43 -9.63
N GLU A 85 16.80 -2.83 -10.27
CA GLU A 85 18.14 -2.75 -9.66
C GLU A 85 18.50 -1.30 -9.32
N ILE A 86 18.26 -0.34 -10.23
CA ILE A 86 18.46 1.09 -9.95
C ILE A 86 17.57 1.53 -8.79
N SER A 87 16.29 1.16 -8.80
CA SER A 87 15.32 1.61 -7.79
C SER A 87 15.70 1.14 -6.39
N ASP A 88 16.16 -0.10 -6.23
CA ASP A 88 16.56 -0.60 -4.92
C ASP A 88 17.96 -0.10 -4.49
N ALA A 89 18.90 -0.01 -5.43
CA ALA A 89 20.24 0.50 -5.17
C ALA A 89 20.26 1.93 -4.61
N VAL A 90 19.45 2.83 -5.19
CA VAL A 90 19.43 4.24 -4.78
C VAL A 90 18.90 4.38 -3.35
N GLN A 91 17.89 3.61 -2.97
CA GLN A 91 17.31 3.67 -1.62
C GLN A 91 18.22 3.01 -0.60
N ILE A 92 18.89 1.90 -0.94
CA ILE A 92 19.91 1.31 -0.07
C ILE A 92 21.00 2.34 0.23
N ALA A 93 21.56 2.96 -0.81
CA ALA A 93 22.65 3.90 -0.67
C ALA A 93 22.25 5.16 0.10
N ALA A 94 21.09 5.74 -0.21
CA ALA A 94 20.68 7.05 0.33
C ALA A 94 20.01 6.96 1.71
N TYR A 95 19.16 5.96 1.95
CA TYR A 95 18.48 5.79 3.24
C TYR A 95 19.24 4.87 4.21
N GLY A 96 20.34 4.26 3.76
CA GLY A 96 21.16 3.38 4.60
C GLY A 96 20.44 2.06 4.95
N PHE A 97 19.69 1.49 4.01
CA PHE A 97 19.07 0.19 4.22
C PHE A 97 20.13 -0.92 4.40
N PRO A 98 19.76 -2.06 5.01
CA PRO A 98 20.65 -3.21 5.09
C PRO A 98 21.18 -3.62 3.70
N ALA A 99 22.49 -3.86 3.61
CA ALA A 99 23.19 -4.19 2.37
C ALA A 99 24.07 -5.43 2.57
N GLY A 100 23.59 -6.58 2.12
CA GLY A 100 24.30 -7.86 2.26
C GLY A 100 24.51 -8.31 3.72
N ASP A 101 23.70 -7.80 4.64
CA ASP A 101 23.74 -8.15 6.06
C ASP A 101 22.88 -9.39 6.34
N PRO A 102 23.45 -10.49 6.87
CA PRO A 102 22.66 -11.66 7.27
C PRO A 102 21.89 -11.46 8.59
N ASP A 103 22.27 -10.49 9.43
CA ASP A 103 21.68 -10.25 10.75
C ASP A 103 20.85 -8.96 10.77
N VAL A 104 19.71 -9.02 10.08
CA VAL A 104 18.73 -7.91 10.04
C VAL A 104 17.62 -8.13 11.07
N PRO A 105 17.05 -7.05 11.65
CA PRO A 105 15.96 -7.17 12.61
C PRO A 105 14.76 -7.94 12.05
N ILE A 106 14.18 -8.83 12.85
CA ILE A 106 12.88 -9.43 12.54
C ILE A 106 11.79 -8.38 12.79
N VAL A 107 10.84 -8.28 11.87
CA VAL A 107 9.75 -7.30 11.90
C VAL A 107 8.41 -8.00 12.09
N GLU A 108 7.51 -7.35 12.82
CA GLU A 108 6.18 -7.89 13.07
C GLU A 108 5.33 -7.85 11.78
N LEU A 109 4.60 -8.95 11.54
CA LEU A 109 3.75 -9.16 10.37
C LEU A 109 2.33 -9.55 10.77
N GLY A 110 1.35 -8.96 10.08
CA GLY A 110 -0.08 -9.28 10.16
C GLY A 110 -0.91 -8.17 10.79
N MET A 111 -2.21 -8.13 10.47
CA MET A 111 -3.11 -7.05 10.89
C MET A 111 -3.22 -6.92 12.42
N GLY A 112 -3.13 -8.05 13.15
CA GLY A 112 -3.25 -8.10 14.60
C GLY A 112 -2.03 -7.57 15.36
N THR A 113 -0.92 -7.29 14.67
CA THR A 113 0.30 -6.77 15.31
C THR A 113 0.15 -5.30 15.71
N MET A 114 -0.72 -4.55 15.05
CA MET A 114 -0.96 -3.13 15.32
C MET A 114 -1.57 -2.89 16.71
N ASP A 115 -1.00 -1.95 17.47
CA ASP A 115 -1.50 -1.49 18.77
C ASP A 115 -2.61 -0.46 18.59
N VAL A 116 -3.75 -0.95 18.14
CA VAL A 116 -4.95 -0.13 17.89
C VAL A 116 -5.66 0.31 19.17
N GLU A 117 -5.30 -0.26 20.33
CA GLU A 117 -5.93 0.03 21.62
C GLU A 117 -5.30 1.25 22.28
N ASN A 118 -3.96 1.36 22.27
CA ASN A 118 -3.26 2.40 23.01
C ASN A 118 -2.70 3.52 22.10
N LYS A 119 -2.37 3.20 20.84
CA LYS A 119 -1.69 4.14 19.94
C LYS A 119 -2.57 4.56 18.77
N ALA A 120 -2.36 5.80 18.30
CA ALA A 120 -2.91 6.22 17.02
C ALA A 120 -2.22 5.48 15.89
N THR A 121 -2.97 5.00 14.90
CA THR A 121 -2.43 4.16 13.84
C THR A 121 -2.42 4.88 12.51
N ILE A 122 -1.30 4.78 11.79
CA ILE A 122 -1.20 5.26 10.42
C ILE A 122 -1.00 4.05 9.53
N LEU A 123 -1.88 3.89 8.54
CA LEU A 123 -1.74 2.88 7.51
C LEU A 123 -1.15 3.51 6.25
N MET A 124 0.00 3.00 5.81
CA MET A 124 0.59 3.31 4.52
C MET A 124 0.31 2.23 3.47
N ILE A 125 0.08 2.61 2.23
CA ILE A 125 -0.18 1.66 1.13
C ILE A 125 0.52 2.11 -0.16
N GLY A 126 1.37 1.22 -0.70
CA GLY A 126 1.98 1.39 -2.02
C GLY A 126 3.41 0.85 -2.09
N HIS A 127 4.30 1.58 -2.77
CA HIS A 127 5.67 1.20 -3.13
C HIS A 127 6.71 2.28 -2.82
N ASN A 128 6.45 3.56 -3.13
CA ASN A 128 7.44 4.61 -2.93
C ASN A 128 7.52 4.98 -1.44
N VAL A 129 8.59 4.54 -0.78
CA VAL A 129 8.79 4.69 0.66
C VAL A 129 9.09 6.13 1.12
N ALA A 130 9.39 7.07 0.21
CA ALA A 130 9.84 8.41 0.60
C ALA A 130 8.91 9.13 1.60
N PRO A 131 7.58 9.19 1.40
CA PRO A 131 6.67 9.77 2.40
C PRO A 131 6.69 9.05 3.75
N GLY A 132 6.96 7.74 3.75
CA GLY A 132 7.05 6.93 4.96
C GLY A 132 8.31 7.18 5.76
N VAL A 133 9.44 7.37 5.07
CA VAL A 133 10.69 7.81 5.70
C VAL A 133 10.50 9.16 6.38
N GLU A 134 9.93 10.16 5.69
CA GLU A 134 9.69 11.47 6.28
C GLU A 134 8.68 11.43 7.45
N LEU A 135 7.68 10.56 7.37
CA LEU A 135 6.73 10.31 8.44
C LEU A 135 7.45 9.81 9.70
N VAL A 136 8.31 8.81 9.55
CA VAL A 136 9.08 8.22 10.67
C VAL A 136 10.07 9.23 11.24
N ASP A 137 10.78 9.97 10.40
CA ASP A 137 11.72 11.00 10.84
C ASP A 137 10.99 12.06 11.68
N TYR A 138 9.86 12.58 11.18
CA TYR A 138 9.05 13.54 11.93
C TYR A 138 8.53 12.96 13.26
N MET A 139 8.09 11.71 13.27
CA MET A 139 7.62 11.02 14.47
C MET A 139 8.72 10.92 15.54
N ARG A 140 9.95 10.56 15.14
CA ARG A 140 11.14 10.47 16.01
C ARG A 140 11.55 11.84 16.54
N GLU A 141 11.66 12.84 15.66
CA GLU A 141 12.00 14.22 16.03
C GLU A 141 11.05 14.80 17.08
N ARG A 142 9.78 14.38 17.06
CA ARG A 142 8.74 14.79 18.00
C ARG A 142 8.55 13.85 19.20
N ASN A 143 9.32 12.76 19.30
CA ASN A 143 9.22 11.74 20.35
C ASN A 143 7.78 11.17 20.47
N LEU A 144 7.17 10.83 19.34
CA LEU A 144 5.78 10.37 19.27
C LEU A 144 5.64 8.84 19.08
N GLU A 145 6.74 8.08 19.11
CA GLU A 145 6.76 6.62 18.91
C GLU A 145 5.90 5.85 19.93
N GLU A 146 5.74 6.38 21.14
CA GLU A 146 4.86 5.79 22.15
C GLU A 146 3.38 6.13 21.97
N LYS A 147 3.05 7.09 21.10
CA LYS A 147 1.68 7.51 20.83
C LYS A 147 1.18 7.02 19.47
N LEU A 148 2.09 6.59 18.59
CA LEU A 148 1.79 6.23 17.22
C LEU A 148 2.30 4.83 16.90
N ASP A 149 1.53 4.13 16.09
CA ASP A 149 1.92 2.86 15.50
C ASP A 149 1.77 2.96 13.98
N VAL A 150 2.81 2.56 13.26
CA VAL A 150 2.89 2.73 11.80
C VAL A 150 2.87 1.37 11.15
N GLY A 151 1.79 1.12 10.41
CA GLY A 151 1.59 -0.10 9.65
C GLY A 151 1.61 0.20 8.16
N ALA A 152 2.08 -0.75 7.36
CA ALA A 152 2.15 -0.58 5.91
C ALA A 152 1.73 -1.86 5.17
N ILE A 153 1.24 -1.68 3.94
CA ILE A 153 0.82 -2.76 3.03
C ILE A 153 1.54 -2.61 1.68
N CYS A 154 1.86 -3.74 1.05
CA CYS A 154 2.64 -3.84 -0.20
C CYS A 154 4.14 -3.52 -0.01
N CYS A 155 4.87 -3.20 -1.08
CA CYS A 155 6.32 -3.05 -1.03
C CYS A 155 6.78 -1.92 -0.11
N THR A 156 5.99 -0.84 0.04
CA THR A 156 6.29 0.23 0.99
C THR A 156 6.40 -0.29 2.43
N ALA A 157 5.74 -1.41 2.77
CA ALA A 157 5.89 -2.04 4.07
C ALA A 157 7.27 -2.67 4.27
N LEU A 158 7.81 -3.30 3.24
CA LEU A 158 9.15 -3.88 3.26
C LEU A 158 10.21 -2.78 3.30
N ASP A 159 10.07 -1.76 2.45
CA ASP A 159 11.03 -0.67 2.42
C ASP A 159 11.01 0.18 3.68
N LEU A 160 9.83 0.44 4.25
CA LEU A 160 9.72 1.18 5.51
C LEU A 160 10.34 0.41 6.67
N THR A 161 10.16 -0.93 6.72
CA THR A 161 10.76 -1.76 7.79
C THR A 161 12.26 -1.96 7.63
N ARG A 162 12.82 -1.79 6.42
CA ARG A 162 14.28 -1.67 6.20
C ARG A 162 14.84 -0.38 6.78
N TYR A 163 14.05 0.69 6.83
CA TYR A 163 14.43 1.98 7.45
C TYR A 163 14.17 2.03 8.97
N TYR A 164 13.05 1.44 9.39
CA TYR A 164 12.54 1.50 10.75
C TYR A 164 11.86 0.20 11.15
N SER A 165 12.59 -0.62 11.91
CA SER A 165 12.11 -1.92 12.41
C SER A 165 10.95 -1.83 13.39
N GLY A 166 10.61 -0.64 13.89
CA GLY A 166 9.40 -0.42 14.71
C GLY A 166 8.12 -0.22 13.89
N ALA A 167 8.21 -0.11 12.56
CA ALA A 167 7.05 -0.20 11.68
C ALA A 167 6.60 -1.67 11.51
N LYS A 168 5.34 -1.87 11.13
CA LYS A 168 4.73 -3.21 11.02
C LYS A 168 4.28 -3.49 9.60
N ILE A 169 4.48 -4.73 9.17
CA ILE A 169 3.94 -5.20 7.89
C ILE A 169 2.51 -5.66 8.15
N VAL A 170 1.52 -4.89 7.71
CA VAL A 170 0.11 -5.25 7.91
C VAL A 170 -0.27 -6.44 7.01
N GLY A 171 0.28 -6.50 5.79
CA GLY A 171 0.07 -7.60 4.87
C GLY A 171 0.32 -7.23 3.42
N SER A 172 -0.25 -8.05 2.52
CA SER A 172 -0.20 -7.83 1.07
C SER A 172 -1.42 -7.04 0.56
N LEU A 173 -1.51 -6.85 -0.76
CA LEU A 173 -2.64 -6.22 -1.44
C LEU A 173 -4.00 -6.74 -0.96
N SER A 174 -4.12 -8.03 -0.64
CA SER A 174 -5.37 -8.68 -0.21
C SER A 174 -5.77 -8.39 1.25
N ARG A 175 -5.20 -7.35 1.86
CA ARG A 175 -5.53 -6.88 3.22
C ARG A 175 -5.93 -5.41 3.29
N GLN A 176 -5.90 -4.67 2.17
CA GLN A 176 -6.09 -3.23 2.18
C GLN A 176 -7.49 -2.80 2.63
N MET A 177 -8.54 -3.27 1.96
CA MET A 177 -9.90 -2.92 2.36
C MET A 177 -10.25 -3.60 3.68
N HIS A 178 -9.75 -4.83 3.94
CA HIS A 178 -9.92 -5.49 5.23
C HIS A 178 -9.43 -4.62 6.40
N PHE A 179 -8.24 -4.04 6.31
CA PHE A 179 -7.71 -3.19 7.38
C PHE A 179 -8.46 -1.87 7.51
N ILE A 180 -8.71 -1.19 6.38
CA ILE A 180 -9.38 0.11 6.37
C ILE A 180 -10.82 -0.03 6.89
N ARG A 181 -11.60 -0.97 6.35
CA ARG A 181 -13.03 -1.13 6.67
C ARG A 181 -13.26 -1.63 8.10
N SER A 182 -12.26 -2.30 8.70
CA SER A 182 -12.27 -2.64 10.13
C SER A 182 -12.12 -1.43 11.06
N GLY A 183 -11.80 -0.25 10.53
CA GLY A 183 -11.63 0.98 11.31
C GLY A 183 -10.30 1.07 12.07
N LEU A 184 -9.38 0.15 11.79
CA LEU A 184 -8.12 -0.02 12.50
C LEU A 184 -7.09 1.06 12.16
N ALA A 185 -7.25 1.77 11.05
CA ALA A 185 -6.39 2.89 10.65
C ALA A 185 -6.97 4.22 11.16
N ASP A 186 -6.18 5.01 11.90
CA ASP A 186 -6.54 6.39 12.24
C ASP A 186 -6.39 7.37 11.08
N VAL A 187 -5.36 7.18 10.27
CA VAL A 187 -5.12 7.87 9.00
C VAL A 187 -4.70 6.85 7.96
N VAL A 188 -5.16 7.04 6.72
CA VAL A 188 -4.73 6.24 5.56
C VAL A 188 -3.91 7.13 4.64
N MET A 189 -2.66 6.75 4.40
CA MET A 189 -1.76 7.39 3.44
C MET A 189 -1.49 6.43 2.28
N VAL A 190 -1.63 6.91 1.05
CA VAL A 190 -1.37 6.11 -0.15
C VAL A 190 -0.35 6.77 -1.06
N ASP A 191 0.52 5.95 -1.65
CA ASP A 191 1.42 6.36 -2.73
C ASP A 191 0.90 5.84 -4.10
N GLU A 192 1.66 5.03 -4.82
CA GLU A 192 1.42 4.47 -6.14
C GLU A 192 1.50 2.93 -6.14
N GLN A 193 0.97 2.33 -7.21
CA GLN A 193 1.08 0.89 -7.55
C GLN A 193 0.48 -0.07 -6.50
N CYS A 194 -0.33 -1.02 -6.98
CA CYS A 194 -1.09 -1.94 -6.13
C CYS A 194 -1.87 -1.24 -5.00
N VAL A 195 -2.34 -0.01 -5.20
CA VAL A 195 -3.27 0.64 -4.27
C VAL A 195 -4.69 0.34 -4.76
N ASN A 196 -5.52 -0.26 -3.93
CA ASN A 196 -6.92 -0.51 -4.26
C ASN A 196 -7.63 0.85 -4.45
N LEU A 197 -8.25 1.04 -5.62
CA LEU A 197 -8.88 2.31 -6.00
C LEU A 197 -10.06 2.71 -5.09
N ARG A 198 -10.55 1.78 -4.26
CA ARG A 198 -11.61 2.02 -3.29
C ARG A 198 -11.10 2.40 -1.89
N CYS A 199 -9.79 2.50 -1.68
CA CYS A 199 -9.23 2.86 -0.37
C CYS A 199 -9.80 4.17 0.17
N PHE A 200 -9.99 5.20 -0.67
CA PHE A 200 -10.59 6.46 -0.23
C PHE A 200 -12.05 6.30 0.20
N GLU A 201 -12.87 5.63 -0.61
CA GLU A 201 -14.26 5.30 -0.26
C GLU A 201 -14.32 4.51 1.06
N GLN A 202 -13.45 3.52 1.25
CA GLN A 202 -13.41 2.73 2.48
C GLN A 202 -13.00 3.57 3.70
N ALA A 203 -12.02 4.47 3.55
CA ALA A 203 -11.59 5.36 4.62
C ALA A 203 -12.73 6.31 5.05
N GLN A 204 -13.54 6.79 4.10
CA GLN A 204 -14.71 7.61 4.39
C GLN A 204 -15.76 6.89 5.24
N LEU A 205 -16.00 5.60 5.00
CA LEU A 205 -16.98 4.81 5.76
C LEU A 205 -16.64 4.73 7.26
N VAL A 206 -15.35 4.70 7.57
CA VAL A 206 -14.85 4.64 8.94
C VAL A 206 -14.51 6.01 9.51
N GLY A 207 -14.49 7.06 8.69
CA GLY A 207 -14.12 8.42 9.10
C GLY A 207 -12.62 8.61 9.32
N ALA A 208 -11.78 7.83 8.63
CA ALA A 208 -10.33 8.00 8.64
C ALA A 208 -9.94 9.04 7.57
N PRO A 209 -9.20 10.10 7.94
CA PRO A 209 -8.61 11.02 6.97
C PRO A 209 -7.71 10.29 5.96
N PHE A 210 -7.77 10.73 4.71
CA PHE A 210 -7.06 10.10 3.60
C PHE A 210 -6.05 11.05 2.96
N ILE A 211 -4.81 10.61 2.77
CA ILE A 211 -3.73 11.42 2.19
C ILE A 211 -3.14 10.67 1.00
N ALA A 212 -3.32 11.21 -0.20
CA ALA A 212 -2.58 10.75 -1.38
C ALA A 212 -1.26 11.53 -1.50
N THR A 213 -0.17 10.84 -1.80
CA THR A 213 1.17 11.44 -1.82
C THR A 213 1.90 11.32 -3.16
N ASN A 214 1.21 10.86 -4.21
CA ASN A 214 1.83 10.59 -5.49
C ASN A 214 0.96 11.02 -6.67
N GLU A 215 1.56 11.64 -7.68
CA GLU A 215 0.87 12.15 -8.86
C GLU A 215 0.23 11.05 -9.73
N LYS A 216 0.70 9.80 -9.61
CA LYS A 216 0.12 8.66 -10.34
C LYS A 216 -1.20 8.19 -9.73
N ASN A 217 -1.48 8.55 -8.48
CA ASN A 217 -2.70 8.18 -7.77
C ASN A 217 -3.25 9.37 -6.95
N MET A 218 -3.84 10.34 -7.64
CA MET A 218 -4.37 11.55 -7.02
C MET A 218 -5.80 11.41 -6.48
N GLY A 219 -6.54 10.39 -6.92
CA GLY A 219 -7.91 10.09 -6.46
C GLY A 219 -8.95 11.21 -6.65
N GLY A 220 -8.66 12.22 -7.47
CA GLY A 220 -9.51 13.42 -7.60
C GLY A 220 -9.53 14.30 -6.35
N LEU A 221 -8.59 14.11 -5.42
CA LEU A 221 -8.49 14.87 -4.17
C LEU A 221 -8.02 16.30 -4.42
N THR A 222 -8.38 17.20 -3.52
CA THR A 222 -7.90 18.58 -3.58
C THR A 222 -6.40 18.61 -3.32
N ASN A 223 -5.64 19.21 -4.25
CA ASN A 223 -4.20 19.41 -4.06
C ASN A 223 -3.95 20.52 -3.05
N ARG A 224 -3.37 20.16 -1.90
CA ARG A 224 -3.02 21.06 -0.81
C ARG A 224 -1.51 21.17 -0.61
N THR A 225 -0.71 20.74 -1.59
CA THR A 225 0.76 20.69 -1.48
C THR A 225 1.37 22.05 -1.11
N ASN A 226 0.77 23.16 -1.52
CA ASN A 226 1.30 24.51 -1.26
C ASN A 226 0.69 25.19 -0.02
N ASP A 227 -0.30 24.56 0.62
CA ASP A 227 -1.01 25.15 1.76
C ASP A 227 -0.20 24.96 3.06
N PRO A 228 -0.44 25.78 4.10
CA PRO A 228 0.13 25.56 5.42
C PRO A 228 -0.29 24.20 5.99
N ALA A 229 0.66 23.43 6.54
CA ALA A 229 0.39 22.09 7.04
C ALA A 229 -0.69 22.09 8.14
N GLU A 230 -0.67 23.10 9.00
CA GLU A 230 -1.59 23.31 10.11
C GLU A 230 -3.04 23.45 9.63
N GLU A 231 -3.28 24.19 8.55
CA GLU A 231 -4.61 24.34 7.96
C GLU A 231 -5.13 23.02 7.38
N ILE A 232 -4.26 22.24 6.75
CA ILE A 232 -4.60 20.91 6.22
C ILE A 232 -4.99 19.98 7.37
N ILE A 233 -4.19 19.94 8.43
CA ILE A 233 -4.44 19.11 9.61
C ILE A 233 -5.80 19.48 10.22
N ASP A 234 -6.08 20.76 10.41
CA ASP A 234 -7.34 21.21 11.03
C ASP A 234 -8.56 20.90 10.13
N ASP A 235 -8.43 21.05 8.81
CA ASP A 235 -9.48 20.66 7.85
C ASP A 235 -9.76 19.15 7.86
N LEU A 236 -8.72 18.31 7.96
CA LEU A 236 -8.85 16.85 8.05
C LEU A 236 -9.47 16.42 9.39
N VAL A 237 -8.99 16.99 10.50
CA VAL A 237 -9.46 16.67 11.86
C VAL A 237 -10.90 17.11 12.08
N SER A 238 -11.31 18.26 11.54
CA SER A 238 -12.69 18.76 11.61
C SER A 238 -13.66 18.03 10.68
N GLY A 239 -13.15 17.25 9.73
CA GLY A 239 -13.97 16.60 8.69
C GLY A 239 -14.44 17.55 7.58
N LYS A 240 -13.93 18.79 7.54
CA LYS A 240 -14.18 19.73 6.43
C LYS A 240 -13.63 19.20 5.11
N GLN A 241 -12.51 18.49 5.15
CA GLN A 241 -12.02 17.67 4.05
C GLN A 241 -11.79 16.25 4.54
N LEU A 242 -12.24 15.26 3.77
CA LEU A 242 -12.08 13.84 4.11
C LEU A 242 -10.78 13.26 3.54
N GLY A 243 -10.21 13.92 2.53
CA GLY A 243 -8.90 13.57 2.02
C GLY A 243 -8.28 14.64 1.15
N VAL A 244 -6.96 14.58 1.02
CA VAL A 244 -6.13 15.59 0.37
C VAL A 244 -5.00 14.95 -0.43
N LEU A 245 -4.52 15.68 -1.44
CA LEU A 245 -3.29 15.36 -2.16
C LEU A 245 -2.15 16.26 -1.66
N ILE A 246 -1.03 15.65 -1.25
CA ILE A 246 0.19 16.33 -0.80
C ILE A 246 1.39 15.68 -1.47
N LEU A 247 1.98 16.35 -2.46
CA LEU A 247 3.09 15.81 -3.27
C LEU A 247 4.48 16.03 -2.63
N ASP A 248 4.55 16.86 -1.58
CA ASP A 248 5.77 17.06 -0.79
C ASP A 248 5.83 15.96 0.29
N PRO A 249 6.82 15.04 0.25
CA PRO A 249 6.93 13.94 1.20
C PRO A 249 7.08 14.41 2.66
N ILE A 250 7.82 15.49 2.89
CA ILE A 250 8.09 16.05 4.23
C ILE A 250 6.79 16.57 4.83
N LYS A 251 6.04 17.34 4.04
CA LYS A 251 4.73 17.85 4.45
C LYS A 251 3.74 16.72 4.67
N ALA A 252 3.72 15.72 3.79
CA ALA A 252 2.82 14.57 3.92
C ALA A 252 3.07 13.79 5.23
N GLY A 253 4.34 13.52 5.56
CA GLY A 253 4.73 12.86 6.81
C GLY A 253 4.26 13.63 8.05
N LYS A 254 4.55 14.94 8.12
CA LYS A 254 4.08 15.83 9.19
C LYS A 254 2.55 15.82 9.32
N VAL A 255 1.82 16.02 8.21
CA VAL A 255 0.36 16.11 8.22
C VAL A 255 -0.25 14.79 8.72
N ALA A 256 0.28 13.65 8.30
CA ALA A 256 -0.22 12.35 8.73
C ALA A 256 -0.02 12.10 10.22
N VAL A 257 1.19 12.36 10.74
CA VAL A 257 1.52 12.20 12.17
C VAL A 257 0.61 13.05 13.05
N GLU A 258 0.54 14.35 12.77
CA GLU A 258 -0.23 15.28 13.60
C GLU A 258 -1.74 15.04 13.46
N THR A 259 -2.22 14.67 12.27
CA THR A 259 -3.63 14.31 12.06
C THR A 259 -4.00 13.05 12.83
N ALA A 260 -3.16 12.01 12.81
CA ALA A 260 -3.43 10.74 13.50
C ALA A 260 -3.57 10.93 15.02
N VAL A 261 -2.66 11.69 15.63
CA VAL A 261 -2.71 12.01 17.07
C VAL A 261 -3.99 12.78 17.43
N LYS A 262 -4.38 13.77 16.61
CA LYS A 262 -5.56 14.61 16.86
C LYS A 262 -6.89 13.89 16.58
N ILE A 263 -6.97 13.05 15.54
CA ILE A 263 -8.23 12.42 15.12
C ILE A 263 -8.62 11.21 15.98
N ARG A 264 -7.65 10.47 16.53
CA ARG A 264 -7.90 9.27 17.34
C ARG A 264 -8.98 9.47 18.42
N PRO A 265 -8.90 10.46 19.33
CA PRO A 265 -9.92 10.65 20.38
C PRO A 265 -11.30 11.02 19.81
N ILE A 266 -11.37 11.51 18.57
CA ILE A 266 -12.60 11.95 17.90
C ILE A 266 -13.26 10.77 17.16
N ARG A 267 -12.49 9.98 16.39
CA ARG A 267 -13.04 8.88 15.56
C ARG A 267 -13.58 7.71 16.40
N LYS A 268 -13.02 7.47 17.59
CA LYS A 268 -13.46 6.43 18.55
C LYS A 268 -13.60 5.03 17.92
N ASN A 269 -12.61 4.60 17.13
CA ASN A 269 -12.53 3.26 16.53
C ASN A 269 -13.79 2.83 15.75
N ARG A 270 -14.39 3.75 14.99
CA ARG A 270 -15.53 3.47 14.13
C ARG A 270 -15.17 2.41 13.08
N SER A 271 -15.91 1.29 13.09
CA SER A 271 -15.85 0.24 12.07
C SER A 271 -16.97 0.42 11.04
N ALA A 272 -16.71 0.00 9.81
CA ALA A 272 -17.71 -0.10 8.74
C ALA A 272 -18.27 -1.53 8.60
N VAL A 273 -17.75 -2.48 9.39
CA VAL A 273 -18.29 -3.84 9.51
C VAL A 273 -19.40 -3.84 10.58
N PRO A 274 -20.64 -4.23 10.24
CA PRO A 274 -21.73 -4.34 11.21
C PRO A 274 -21.46 -5.39 12.29
N ASP A 275 -22.23 -5.32 13.36
CA ASP A 275 -22.34 -6.40 14.33
C ASP A 275 -23.03 -7.63 13.72
N GLU A 276 -23.17 -8.69 14.52
CA GLU A 276 -23.72 -9.97 14.06
C GLU A 276 -25.16 -9.81 13.54
N GLU A 277 -26.02 -9.10 14.29
CA GLU A 277 -27.41 -8.85 13.88
C GLU A 277 -27.48 -8.04 12.59
N GLY A 278 -26.66 -6.99 12.45
CA GLY A 278 -26.57 -6.21 11.22
C GLY A 278 -26.08 -7.04 10.02
N CYS A 279 -25.16 -7.98 10.24
CA CYS A 279 -24.67 -8.90 9.21
C CYS A 279 -25.75 -9.90 8.79
N ILE A 280 -26.48 -10.48 9.74
CA ILE A 280 -27.62 -11.37 9.47
C ILE A 280 -28.70 -10.60 8.67
N GLN A 281 -29.02 -9.38 9.09
CA GLN A 281 -30.01 -8.55 8.41
C GLN A 281 -29.58 -8.17 6.98
N MET A 282 -28.29 -7.90 6.76
CA MET A 282 -27.74 -7.72 5.42
C MET A 282 -27.87 -9.00 4.59
N ALA A 283 -27.55 -10.16 5.17
CA ALA A 283 -27.63 -11.45 4.49
C ALA A 283 -29.07 -11.79 4.04
N TYR A 284 -30.10 -11.41 4.81
CA TYR A 284 -31.50 -11.61 4.45
C TYR A 284 -31.91 -10.93 3.13
N ASN A 285 -31.23 -9.86 2.71
CA ASN A 285 -31.50 -9.22 1.42
C ASN A 285 -31.07 -10.10 0.23
N CYS A 286 -30.22 -11.11 0.44
CA CYS A 286 -29.73 -12.00 -0.60
C CYS A 286 -30.84 -12.88 -1.17
N ASN A 287 -30.98 -12.86 -2.49
CA ASN A 287 -31.92 -13.70 -3.24
C ASN A 287 -31.28 -14.94 -3.90
N GLY A 288 -30.01 -15.23 -3.62
CA GLY A 288 -29.32 -16.43 -4.13
C GLY A 288 -29.01 -16.41 -5.63
N CYS A 289 -28.95 -15.25 -6.30
CA CYS A 289 -28.75 -15.18 -7.76
C CYS A 289 -27.38 -15.67 -8.28
N GLY A 290 -26.37 -15.73 -7.40
CA GLY A 290 -25.03 -16.24 -7.73
C GLY A 290 -24.08 -15.28 -8.44
N ASN A 291 -24.47 -14.01 -8.67
CA ASN A 291 -23.57 -13.02 -9.30
C ASN A 291 -22.26 -12.83 -8.53
N CYS A 292 -22.33 -12.74 -7.21
CA CYS A 292 -21.17 -12.54 -6.34
C CYS A 292 -20.11 -13.63 -6.51
N GLN A 293 -20.53 -14.90 -6.60
CA GLN A 293 -19.64 -16.04 -6.79
C GLN A 293 -19.10 -16.09 -8.22
N ARG A 294 -19.95 -15.90 -9.25
CA ARG A 294 -19.49 -15.84 -10.65
C ARG A 294 -18.45 -14.73 -10.90
N ASN A 295 -18.55 -13.63 -10.16
CA ASN A 295 -17.60 -12.52 -10.23
C ASN A 295 -16.36 -12.73 -9.35
N CYS A 296 -16.34 -13.74 -8.49
CA CYS A 296 -15.20 -14.04 -7.64
C CYS A 296 -14.07 -14.60 -8.52
N PRO A 297 -12.87 -13.99 -8.51
CA PRO A 297 -11.73 -14.54 -9.26
C PRO A 297 -11.34 -15.96 -8.82
N ASN A 298 -11.63 -16.31 -7.57
CA ASN A 298 -11.30 -17.60 -6.94
C ASN A 298 -12.50 -18.55 -6.86
N ASP A 299 -13.66 -18.19 -7.44
CA ASP A 299 -14.91 -18.97 -7.37
C ASP A 299 -15.27 -19.45 -5.95
N LEU A 300 -15.07 -18.59 -4.95
CA LEU A 300 -15.35 -18.92 -3.56
C LEU A 300 -16.86 -19.22 -3.37
N PRO A 301 -17.24 -20.14 -2.44
CA PRO A 301 -18.63 -20.51 -2.16
C PRO A 301 -19.42 -19.42 -1.42
N ILE A 302 -19.46 -18.21 -2.00
CA ILE A 302 -20.04 -17.01 -1.40
C ILE A 302 -21.55 -17.15 -1.25
N VAL A 303 -22.24 -17.75 -2.22
CA VAL A 303 -23.71 -17.88 -2.16
C VAL A 303 -24.13 -18.75 -0.99
N GLU A 304 -23.43 -19.87 -0.81
CA GLU A 304 -23.62 -20.77 0.32
C GLU A 304 -23.37 -20.03 1.64
N GLY A 305 -22.22 -19.37 1.78
CA GLY A 305 -21.87 -18.64 2.99
C GLY A 305 -22.84 -17.51 3.33
N VAL A 306 -23.30 -16.74 2.35
CA VAL A 306 -24.30 -15.68 2.57
C VAL A 306 -25.68 -16.26 2.94
N ASN A 307 -26.05 -17.43 2.41
CA ASN A 307 -27.31 -18.07 2.80
C ASN A 307 -27.26 -18.60 4.23
N LEU A 308 -26.16 -19.24 4.64
CA LEU A 308 -25.95 -19.71 6.01
C LEU A 308 -25.90 -18.54 7.02
N ALA A 309 -25.33 -17.41 6.61
CA ALA A 309 -25.29 -16.20 7.43
C ALA A 309 -26.69 -15.65 7.80
N LYS A 310 -27.77 -16.03 7.09
CA LYS A 310 -29.15 -15.69 7.47
C LYS A 310 -29.61 -16.38 8.76
N ASP A 311 -28.99 -17.52 9.06
CA ASP A 311 -29.28 -18.33 10.25
C ASP A 311 -28.21 -18.12 11.34
N GLY A 312 -27.34 -17.11 11.18
CA GLY A 312 -26.24 -16.82 12.10
C GLY A 312 -25.00 -17.72 11.93
N ASP A 313 -24.97 -18.59 10.91
CA ASP A 313 -23.82 -19.43 10.62
C ASP A 313 -22.86 -18.74 9.63
N PHE A 314 -21.72 -18.29 10.15
CA PHE A 314 -20.67 -17.62 9.38
C PHE A 314 -19.50 -18.55 9.01
N SER A 315 -19.56 -19.84 9.34
CA SER A 315 -18.43 -20.77 9.23
C SER A 315 -17.84 -20.89 7.81
N VAL A 316 -18.70 -20.91 6.79
CA VAL A 316 -18.26 -20.94 5.39
C VAL A 316 -17.54 -19.64 5.00
N LEU A 317 -18.03 -18.49 5.47
CA LEU A 317 -17.44 -17.19 5.18
C LEU A 317 -16.11 -16.99 5.93
N GLU A 318 -16.00 -17.51 7.16
CA GLU A 318 -14.75 -17.52 7.93
C GLU A 318 -13.68 -18.38 7.26
N ARG A 319 -14.08 -19.56 6.75
CA ARG A 319 -13.18 -20.49 6.05
C ARG A 319 -12.55 -19.84 4.83
N VAL A 320 -13.33 -19.11 4.03
CA VAL A 320 -12.86 -18.50 2.77
C VAL A 320 -12.13 -17.17 2.98
N PHE A 321 -12.00 -16.68 4.22
CA PHE A 321 -11.31 -15.42 4.53
C PHE A 321 -9.88 -15.40 3.97
N ASP A 322 -9.13 -16.49 4.16
CA ASP A 322 -7.72 -16.58 3.75
C ASP A 322 -7.55 -16.66 2.23
N ASP A 323 -8.54 -17.23 1.53
CA ASP A 323 -8.57 -17.33 0.07
C ASP A 323 -9.18 -16.08 -0.60
N CYS A 324 -9.72 -15.14 0.18
CA CYS A 324 -10.32 -13.93 -0.35
C CYS A 324 -9.23 -12.92 -0.78
N LEU A 325 -9.34 -12.43 -2.02
CA LEU A 325 -8.42 -11.41 -2.56
C LEU A 325 -8.75 -9.98 -2.14
N ASP A 326 -9.78 -9.77 -1.31
CA ASP A 326 -10.18 -8.44 -0.84
C ASP A 326 -10.48 -7.42 -1.99
N CYS A 327 -11.02 -7.93 -3.09
CA CYS A 327 -11.16 -7.15 -4.34
C CYS A 327 -12.49 -6.40 -4.49
N GLY A 328 -13.50 -6.70 -3.66
CA GLY A 328 -14.82 -6.07 -3.71
C GLY A 328 -15.68 -6.37 -4.96
N ARG A 329 -15.23 -7.21 -5.90
CA ARG A 329 -16.02 -7.57 -7.11
C ARG A 329 -17.37 -8.22 -6.76
N CYS A 330 -17.42 -8.96 -5.66
CA CYS A 330 -18.62 -9.67 -5.21
C CYS A 330 -19.73 -8.73 -4.72
N GLU A 331 -19.38 -7.55 -4.22
CA GLU A 331 -20.33 -6.55 -3.72
C GLU A 331 -20.69 -5.49 -4.77
N ALA A 332 -19.80 -5.20 -5.73
CA ALA A 332 -20.02 -4.18 -6.77
C ALA A 332 -21.26 -4.44 -7.64
N ASP A 333 -21.54 -5.72 -7.97
CA ASP A 333 -22.66 -6.12 -8.84
C ASP A 333 -23.87 -6.67 -8.07
N CYS A 334 -23.92 -6.47 -6.75
CA CYS A 334 -25.01 -6.97 -5.92
C CYS A 334 -26.25 -6.08 -6.01
N MET A 335 -27.28 -6.54 -6.73
CA MET A 335 -28.57 -5.83 -6.88
C MET A 335 -29.43 -5.75 -5.61
N LYS A 336 -28.94 -6.30 -4.49
CA LYS A 336 -29.64 -6.37 -3.20
C LYS A 336 -28.88 -5.69 -2.06
N ASN A 337 -27.82 -4.94 -2.40
CA ASN A 337 -26.98 -4.24 -1.40
C ASN A 337 -26.46 -5.17 -0.30
N VAL A 338 -26.21 -6.43 -0.64
CA VAL A 338 -25.45 -7.37 0.21
C VAL A 338 -23.99 -7.19 -0.12
N SER A 339 -23.15 -7.05 0.90
CA SER A 339 -21.71 -7.02 0.77
C SER A 339 -21.12 -8.35 1.27
N PRO A 340 -20.86 -9.34 0.39
CA PRO A 340 -20.21 -10.56 0.81
C PRO A 340 -18.83 -10.33 1.42
N LEU A 341 -18.09 -9.34 0.93
CA LEU A 341 -16.79 -8.97 1.50
C LEU A 341 -16.92 -8.54 2.96
N THR A 342 -17.90 -7.69 3.30
CA THR A 342 -18.16 -7.30 4.70
C THR A 342 -18.55 -8.50 5.56
N LEU A 343 -19.35 -9.42 5.03
CA LEU A 343 -19.73 -10.63 5.77
C LEU A 343 -18.53 -11.57 5.99
N ILE A 344 -17.62 -11.70 5.01
CA ILE A 344 -16.35 -12.41 5.16
C ILE A 344 -15.48 -11.76 6.23
N MET A 345 -15.38 -10.43 6.24
CA MET A 345 -14.64 -9.70 7.26
C MET A 345 -15.23 -9.87 8.66
N HIS A 346 -16.55 -9.81 8.79
CA HIS A 346 -17.23 -10.08 10.05
C HIS A 346 -16.92 -11.50 10.54
N ALA A 347 -17.00 -12.49 9.65
CA ALA A 347 -16.70 -13.88 9.96
C ALA A 347 -15.23 -14.09 10.35
N GLY A 348 -14.30 -13.43 9.66
CA GLY A 348 -12.85 -13.52 9.90
C GLY A 348 -12.31 -12.62 11.01
N ARG A 349 -13.14 -11.91 11.79
CA ARG A 349 -12.71 -10.91 12.78
C ARG A 349 -11.71 -11.44 13.81
N ASP A 350 -11.88 -12.69 14.25
CA ASP A 350 -11.00 -13.31 15.23
C ASP A 350 -9.68 -13.75 14.59
N LYS A 351 -9.71 -14.18 13.31
CA LYS A 351 -8.50 -14.40 12.52
C LYS A 351 -7.71 -13.10 12.36
N ILE A 352 -8.37 -12.01 11.98
CA ILE A 352 -7.74 -10.68 11.82
C ILE A 352 -7.03 -10.25 13.12
N ARG A 353 -7.71 -10.35 14.27
CA ARG A 353 -7.15 -9.97 15.58
C ARG A 353 -5.93 -10.80 15.97
N ASN A 354 -5.92 -12.07 15.56
CA ASN A 354 -4.88 -13.03 15.89
C ASN A 354 -3.87 -13.26 14.76
N GLU A 355 -3.97 -12.52 13.64
CA GLU A 355 -3.01 -12.55 12.54
C GLU A 355 -1.75 -11.80 12.99
N LYS A 356 -0.91 -12.50 13.76
CA LYS A 356 0.35 -12.01 14.34
C LYS A 356 1.46 -13.01 14.08
N PHE A 357 2.50 -12.56 13.41
CA PHE A 357 3.70 -13.31 13.10
C PHE A 357 4.93 -12.46 13.47
N ASN A 358 5.94 -13.10 14.05
CA ASN A 358 7.13 -12.46 14.59
C ASN A 358 8.39 -13.32 14.43
#